data_AF-A0A2E9GH61-F1
#
_entry.id   AF-A0A2E9GH61-F1
#
_cell.length_a   1.000
_cell.length_b   1.000
_cell.length_c   1.000
_cell.angle_alpha   90.00
_cell.angle_beta   90.00
_cell.angle_gamma   90.00
#
_symmetry.space_group_name_H-M   'P 1'
#
loop_
_entity.id
_entity.type
_entity.pdbx_description
1 polymer ?
#
loop_
_entity_poly.entity_id
_entity_poly.type
_entity_poly.pdbx_seq_one_letter_code
_entity_poly.pdbx_strand_id
1 'polypeptide(L)' 'MSLINTIKGAVGGLTDLALALLALAIAVQLLVGSTNMSFFGNVVSNIQNLVSGLGNGGLAGLIAVGIILWLFGRK' A
#
# COMPACT_ATOMS: atom_id res chain seq x y z
N MET A 1 27.02 0.90 -14.19
CA MET A 1 25.84 1.10 -13.31
C MET A 1 26.30 0.98 -11.87
N SER A 2 26.04 1.98 -11.02
CA SER A 2 26.32 1.84 -9.58
C SER A 2 25.35 0.81 -8.99
N LEU A 3 25.82 0.01 -8.02
CA LEU A 3 24.99 -0.92 -7.23
C LEU A 3 23.70 -0.26 -6.72
N ILE A 4 23.79 1.02 -6.33
CA ILE A 4 22.67 1.84 -5.87
C ILE A 4 21.58 1.96 -6.94
N ASN A 5 21.93 2.15 -8.22
CA ASN A 5 20.96 2.26 -9.30
C ASN A 5 20.26 0.91 -9.57
N THR A 6 20.98 -0.21 -9.46
CA THR A 6 20.39 -1.55 -9.61
C THR A 6 19.39 -1.84 -8.48
N ILE A 7 19.75 -1.54 -7.24
CA ILE A 7 18.86 -1.71 -6.07
C ILE A 7 17.64 -0.80 -6.20
N LYS A 8 17.84 0.47 -6.58
CA LYS A 8 16.73 1.41 -6.79
C LYS A 8 15.75 0.90 -7.87
N GLY A 9 16.26 0.34 -8.96
CA GLY A 9 15.45 -0.28 -10.01
C GLY A 9 14.68 -1.52 -9.51
N ALA A 10 15.35 -2.40 -8.77
CA ALA A 10 14.72 -3.60 -8.21
C ALA A 10 13.61 -3.27 -7.21
N VAL A 11 13.84 -2.29 -6.31
CA VAL A 11 12.83 -1.82 -5.34
C VAL A 11 11.65 -1.18 -6.07
N GLY A 12 11.90 -0.39 -7.11
CA GLY A 12 10.84 0.20 -7.93
C GLY A 12 9.95 -0.88 -8.56
N GLY A 13 10.57 -1.85 -9.26
CA GLY A 13 9.85 -2.94 -9.91
C GLY A 13 9.08 -3.82 -8.92
N LEU A 14 9.66 -4.13 -7.76
CA LEU A 14 8.97 -4.88 -6.70
C LEU A 14 7.80 -4.09 -6.10
N THR A 15 7.95 -2.78 -5.94
CA THR A 15 6.87 -1.91 -5.44
C THR A 15 5.70 -1.87 -6.42
N ASP A 16 5.97 -1.71 -7.72
CA ASP A 16 4.91 -1.70 -8.73
C ASP A 16 4.21 -3.07 -8.82
N LEU A 17 4.96 -4.18 -8.72
CA LEU A 17 4.39 -5.52 -8.62
C LEU A 17 3.51 -5.67 -7.35
N ALA A 18 3.99 -5.21 -6.20
CA ALA A 18 3.24 -5.25 -4.96
C ALA A 18 1.95 -4.43 -5.03
N LEU A 19 1.98 -3.25 -5.64
CA LEU A 19 0.78 -2.41 -5.87
C LEU A 19 -0.22 -3.10 -6.81
N ALA A 20 0.25 -3.74 -7.87
CA ALA A 20 -0.61 -4.51 -8.78
C ALA A 20 -1.27 -5.70 -8.07
N LEU A 21 -0.50 -6.44 -7.26
CA LEU A 21 -1.01 -7.53 -6.44
C LEU A 21 -2.01 -7.04 -5.39
N LEU A 22 -1.76 -5.87 -4.78
CA LEU A 22 -2.65 -5.27 -3.79
C LEU A 22 -3.98 -4.86 -4.42
N ALA A 23 -3.96 -4.29 -5.63
CA ALA A 23 -5.17 -3.98 -6.39
C ALA A 23 -5.99 -5.24 -6.73
N LEU A 24 -5.32 -6.31 -7.20
CA LEU A 24 -5.96 -7.59 -7.48
C LEU A 24 -6.57 -8.20 -6.20
N ALA A 25 -5.83 -8.18 -5.10
CA ALA A 25 -6.29 -8.71 -3.83
C ALA A 25 -7.55 -7.99 -3.33
N ILE A 26 -7.62 -6.65 -3.44
CA ILE A 26 -8.82 -5.89 -3.09
C ILE A 26 -10.01 -6.36 -3.93
N ALA A 27 -9.84 -6.48 -5.26
CA ALA A 27 -10.93 -6.89 -6.14
C ALA A 27 -11.44 -8.30 -5.79
N VAL A 28 -10.54 -9.28 -5.62
CA VAL A 28 -10.91 -10.65 -5.26
C VAL A 28 -11.55 -10.70 -3.88
N GLN A 29 -11.05 -9.92 -2.91
CA GLN A 29 -11.57 -9.95 -1.55
C GLN A 29 -13.00 -9.44 -1.47
N LEU A 30 -13.34 -8.44 -2.28
CA LEU A 30 -14.71 -7.95 -2.39
C LEU A 30 -15.66 -8.98 -3.03
N LEU A 31 -15.17 -9.82 -3.93
CA LEU A 31 -15.98 -10.85 -4.60
C LEU A 31 -16.21 -12.08 -3.71
N VAL A 32 -15.15 -12.59 -3.09
CA VAL A 32 -15.20 -13.88 -2.36
C VAL A 32 -15.41 -13.67 -0.85
N GLY A 33 -15.22 -12.45 -0.36
CA GLY A 33 -15.24 -12.13 1.06
C GLY A 33 -13.91 -12.47 1.76
N SER A 34 -13.65 -11.81 2.90
CA SER A 34 -12.38 -11.95 3.64
C SER A 34 -12.14 -13.34 4.20
N THR A 35 -13.20 -14.07 4.58
CA THR A 35 -13.10 -15.40 5.21
C THR A 35 -12.65 -16.48 4.24
N ASN A 36 -12.95 -16.31 2.95
CA ASN A 36 -12.63 -17.27 1.90
C ASN A 36 -11.29 -16.98 1.21
N MET A 37 -10.59 -15.92 1.63
CA MET A 37 -9.32 -15.48 1.04
C MET A 37 -8.13 -16.05 1.82
N SER A 38 -7.51 -17.11 1.30
CA SER A 38 -6.39 -17.80 1.98
C SER A 38 -5.00 -17.19 1.69
N PHE A 39 -4.78 -16.57 0.53
CA PHE A 39 -3.44 -16.15 0.08
C PHE A 39 -3.06 -14.72 0.46
N PHE A 40 -4.02 -13.77 0.42
CA PHE A 40 -3.72 -12.34 0.62
C PHE A 40 -4.13 -11.79 2.01
N GLY A 41 -4.79 -12.58 2.85
CA GLY A 41 -5.33 -12.13 4.14
C GLY A 41 -6.44 -11.08 3.99
N ASN A 42 -6.68 -10.28 5.04
CA ASN A 42 -7.72 -9.24 5.03
C ASN A 42 -7.15 -7.88 4.59
N VAL A 43 -6.87 -7.74 3.29
CA VAL A 43 -6.29 -6.53 2.68
C VAL A 43 -7.20 -5.31 2.86
N VAL A 44 -8.51 -5.46 2.64
CA VAL A 44 -9.46 -4.35 2.76
C VAL A 44 -9.49 -3.79 4.19
N SER A 45 -9.52 -4.66 5.21
CA SER A 45 -9.47 -4.23 6.62
C SER A 45 -8.14 -3.55 6.95
N ASN A 46 -7.02 -4.07 6.46
CA ASN A 46 -5.72 -3.44 6.68
C ASN A 46 -5.66 -1.99 6.15
N ILE A 47 -6.25 -1.75 4.97
CA ILE A 47 -6.36 -0.40 4.40
C ILE A 47 -7.29 0.47 5.26
N GLN A 48 -8.45 -0.04 5.65
CA GLN A 48 -9.39 0.69 6.50
C GLN A 48 -8.78 1.07 7.84
N ASN A 49 -7.99 0.17 8.45
CA ASN A 49 -7.29 0.41 9.71
C ASN A 49 -6.20 1.47 9.56
N LEU A 50 -5.44 1.42 8.45
CA LEU A 50 -4.46 2.47 8.14
C LEU A 50 -5.13 3.84 7.99
N VAL A 51 -6.19 3.92 7.19
CA VAL A 51 -6.93 5.17 6.95
C VAL A 51 -7.57 5.69 8.24
N SER A 52 -8.16 4.80 9.04
CA SER A 52 -8.75 5.16 10.34
C SER A 52 -7.70 5.63 11.33
N GLY A 53 -6.53 4.98 11.37
CA GLY A 53 -5.41 5.41 12.21
C GLY A 53 -4.90 6.80 11.83
N LEU A 54 -4.82 7.08 10.53
CA LEU A 54 -4.48 8.40 10.02
C LEU A 54 -5.56 9.44 10.36
N GLY A 55 -6.85 9.11 10.21
CA GLY A 55 -7.95 10.00 10.56
C GLY A 55 -8.01 10.32 12.06
N ASN A 56 -7.85 9.31 12.92
CA ASN A 56 -7.90 9.46 14.37
C ASN A 56 -6.71 10.23 14.95
N GLY A 57 -5.60 10.34 14.22
CA GLY A 57 -4.43 11.12 14.62
C GLY A 57 -4.59 12.64 14.52
N GLY A 58 -5.73 13.15 14.02
CA GLY A 58 -5.98 14.59 13.90
C GLY A 58 -4.94 15.30 13.02
N LEU A 59 -4.34 16.39 13.52
CA LEU A 59 -3.31 17.15 12.79
C LEU A 59 -2.09 16.29 12.44
N ALA A 60 -1.64 15.43 13.36
CA ALA A 60 -0.50 14.55 13.11
C ALA A 60 -0.79 13.56 11.97
N GLY A 61 -2.03 13.08 11.89
CA GLY A 61 -2.52 12.23 10.81
C GLY A 61 -2.49 12.92 9.45
N LEU A 62 -2.97 14.17 9.39
CA LEU A 62 -2.91 15.01 8.18
C LEU A 62 -1.47 15.25 7.70
N ILE A 63 -0.55 15.53 8.63
CA ILE A 63 0.87 15.68 8.32
C ILE A 63 1.43 14.38 7.73
N ALA A 64 1.12 13.24 8.33
CA ALA A 64 1.56 11.93 7.84
C ALA A 64 1.04 11.66 6.41
N VAL A 65 -0.24 11.94 6.14
CA VAL A 65 -0.81 11.84 4.78
C VAL A 65 -0.06 12.74 3.80
N GLY A 66 0.21 14.00 4.17
CA GLY A 66 0.95 14.95 3.33
C GLY A 66 2.34 14.44 2.96
N ILE A 67 3.07 13.86 3.91
CA ILE A 67 4.39 13.26 3.66
C ILE A 67 4.27 12.06 2.72
N ILE A 68 3.30 11.17 2.93
CA ILE A 68 3.08 10.00 2.07
C ILE A 68 2.80 10.43 0.63
N LEU A 69 1.85 11.35 0.43
CA LEU A 69 1.51 11.85 -0.92
C LEU A 69 2.70 12.51 -1.60
N TRP A 70 3.50 13.28 -0.86
CA TRP A 70 4.72 13.90 -1.39
C TRP A 70 5.78 12.87 -1.80
N LEU A 71 5.95 11.79 -1.03
CA LEU A 71 6.88 10.69 -1.37
C LEU A 71 6.45 9.96 -2.65
N PHE A 72 5.16 9.64 -2.79
CA PHE A 72 4.64 8.97 -3.99
C PHE A 72 4.61 9.89 -5.22
N GLY A 73 4.40 11.20 -5.02
CA GLY A 73 4.49 12.20 -6.09
C GLY A 73 5.93 12.51 -6.53
N ARG A 74 6.95 11.99 -5.83
CA ARG A 74 8.37 12.12 -6.16
C ARG A 74 8.90 11.04 -7.11
N LYS A 75 8.03 10.12 -7.55
CA LYS A 75 8.35 9.11 -8.56
C LYS A 75 8.72 9.77 -9.89
#